data_AF-A0A7X6GXT4-F1
#
_entry.id   AF-A0A7X6GXT4-F1
#
_cell.length_a   1.000
_cell.length_b   1.000
_cell.length_c   1.000
_cell.angle_alpha   90.00
_cell.angle_beta   90.00
_cell.angle_gamma   90.00
#
_symmetry.space_group_name_H-M   'P 1'
#
loop_
_entity.id
_entity.type
_entity.pdbx_description
1 polymer ?
#
loop_
_entity_poly.entity_id
_entity_poly.type
_entity_poly.pdbx_seq_one_letter_code
_entity_poly.pdbx_strand_id
1 'polypeptide(L)'
;MFPIRDHNPSNRTPFVTWALIALNTVIFLSYFPSLSQAEPLLAAFFADWALVPAEVLSGLDGHTVVTSMFLHGGWMHLIGNMLFLYIFGDNLEDLMGHFWFLVFYLASGIGAAAGQILSDPTSTVPMVGASGAIAGVMGAYLLFFPRARIDVLVIIVVLIRIFTIPAWLMLGLWFGLQLVNGLAMDVAGGGGVAYWAHAGGFVAGVVLALPLWLRLGGPGYWQRWHGKPPHDEVEYVIERGRSSPIPRVRRVTSTRAATRPLADLARVPRSGTRRGPRSPWSGGRD
;
A
#
# COMPACT_ATOMS: atom_id res chain seq x y z
N MET A 1 -0.83 -1.02 12.26
CA MET A 1 -2.11 -1.43 11.64
C MET A 1 -1.81 -1.87 10.23
N PHE A 2 -2.20 -3.08 9.83
CA PHE A 2 -1.82 -3.64 8.53
C PHE A 2 -3.04 -3.64 7.61
N PRO A 3 -3.13 -2.74 6.61
CA PRO A 3 -4.16 -2.88 5.59
C PRO A 3 -3.95 -4.21 4.88
N ILE A 4 -5.00 -5.00 4.71
CA ILE A 4 -4.95 -6.27 3.97
C ILE A 4 -5.47 -6.08 2.56
N ARG A 5 -6.49 -5.24 2.42
CA ARG A 5 -7.26 -5.11 1.20
C ARG A 5 -8.10 -3.83 1.21
N ASP A 6 -8.36 -3.29 0.04
CA ASP A 6 -9.46 -2.35 -0.16
C ASP A 6 -10.63 -3.02 -0.92
N HIS A 7 -11.82 -2.45 -0.75
CA HIS A 7 -13.05 -3.02 -1.33
C HIS A 7 -13.31 -2.54 -2.75
N ASN A 8 -12.33 -1.87 -3.37
CA ASN A 8 -12.49 -1.18 -4.64
C ASN A 8 -11.53 -1.80 -5.67
N PRO A 9 -11.96 -2.80 -6.44
CA PRO A 9 -11.10 -3.33 -7.49
C PRO A 9 -11.02 -2.38 -8.69
N SER A 10 -9.82 -2.20 -9.19
CA SER A 10 -9.54 -1.58 -10.50
C SER A 10 -10.28 -2.28 -11.66
N ASN A 11 -10.67 -1.50 -12.67
CA ASN A 11 -11.23 -1.98 -13.94
C ASN A 11 -10.14 -2.34 -14.95
N ARG A 12 -8.96 -1.73 -14.83
CA ARG A 12 -7.77 -2.05 -15.62
C ARG A 12 -6.79 -2.89 -14.83
N THR A 13 -6.08 -3.77 -15.54
CA THR A 13 -4.98 -4.53 -14.96
C THR A 13 -3.84 -3.57 -14.57
N PRO A 14 -3.41 -3.53 -13.29
CA PRO A 14 -2.43 -2.55 -12.81
C PRO A 14 -0.98 -3.00 -13.12
N PHE A 15 -0.61 -2.95 -14.40
CA PHE A 15 0.69 -3.43 -14.89
C PHE A 15 1.88 -2.72 -14.26
N VAL A 16 1.80 -1.41 -14.02
CA VAL A 16 2.89 -0.62 -13.45
C VAL A 16 3.06 -0.95 -11.97
N THR A 17 1.97 -1.07 -11.23
CA THR A 17 1.99 -1.52 -9.83
C THR A 17 2.68 -2.88 -9.73
N TRP A 18 2.32 -3.84 -10.59
CA TRP A 18 2.97 -5.16 -10.62
C TRP A 18 4.43 -5.09 -11.04
N ALA A 19 4.77 -4.28 -12.04
CA ALA A 19 6.14 -4.09 -12.49
C ALA A 19 7.02 -3.47 -11.40
N LEU A 20 6.51 -2.47 -10.68
CA LEU A 20 7.20 -1.87 -9.53
C LEU A 20 7.41 -2.91 -8.42
N ILE A 21 6.39 -3.71 -8.10
CA ILE A 21 6.52 -4.79 -7.11
C ILE A 21 7.58 -5.81 -7.52
N ALA A 22 7.53 -6.27 -8.77
CA ALA A 22 8.49 -7.21 -9.32
C ALA A 22 9.91 -6.64 -9.32
N LEU A 23 10.08 -5.39 -9.76
CA LEU A 23 11.37 -4.70 -9.82
C LEU A 23 12.00 -4.57 -8.43
N ASN A 24 11.23 -4.09 -7.44
CA ASN A 24 11.69 -4.00 -6.05
C ASN A 24 12.09 -5.36 -5.48
N THR A 25 11.31 -6.40 -5.78
CA THR A 25 11.59 -7.77 -5.34
C THR A 25 12.87 -8.31 -5.98
N VAL A 26 13.04 -8.13 -7.29
CA VAL A 26 14.25 -8.59 -8.01
C VAL A 26 15.49 -7.85 -7.51
N ILE A 27 15.42 -6.53 -7.33
CA ILE A 27 16.52 -5.74 -6.79
C ILE A 27 16.86 -6.19 -5.38
N PHE A 28 15.87 -6.39 -4.50
CA PHE A 28 16.13 -6.91 -3.17
C PHE A 28 16.82 -8.29 -3.19
N LEU A 29 16.33 -9.22 -4.02
CA LEU A 29 16.90 -10.56 -4.14
C LEU A 29 18.30 -10.57 -4.74
N SER A 30 18.70 -9.54 -5.50
CA SER A 30 20.03 -9.52 -6.12
C SER A 30 21.15 -9.27 -5.11
N TYR A 31 20.90 -8.48 -4.05
CA TYR A 31 21.90 -8.19 -3.02
C TYR A 31 21.64 -8.91 -1.69
N PHE A 32 20.39 -9.23 -1.34
CA PHE A 32 20.07 -9.74 -0.01
C PHE A 32 20.78 -11.07 0.34
N PRO A 33 20.76 -12.14 -0.48
CA PRO A 33 21.39 -13.40 -0.13
C PRO A 33 22.92 -13.32 0.01
N SER A 34 23.55 -12.47 -0.82
CA SER A 34 25.00 -12.37 -0.94
C SER A 34 25.62 -11.37 0.05
N LEU A 35 24.89 -10.30 0.39
CA LEU A 35 25.41 -9.22 1.25
C LEU A 35 24.90 -9.28 2.69
N SER A 36 23.79 -9.97 2.98
CA SER A 36 23.22 -10.03 4.34
C SER A 36 24.12 -10.73 5.38
N GLN A 37 25.09 -11.53 4.95
CA GLN A 37 26.06 -12.17 5.85
C GLN A 37 27.35 -11.36 6.00
N ALA A 38 27.49 -10.25 5.26
CA ALA A 38 28.67 -9.42 5.21
C ALA A 38 28.29 -7.95 5.44
N GLU A 39 28.00 -7.60 6.70
CA GLU A 39 27.58 -6.26 7.14
C GLU A 39 28.42 -5.11 6.51
N PRO A 40 29.76 -5.19 6.42
CA PRO A 40 30.54 -4.12 5.80
C PRO A 40 30.27 -3.94 4.30
N LEU A 41 30.00 -5.03 3.57
CA LEU A 41 29.69 -4.98 2.14
C LEU A 41 28.28 -4.46 1.91
N LEU A 42 27.33 -4.82 2.78
CA LEU A 42 25.98 -4.26 2.73
C LEU A 42 25.98 -2.76 3.03
N ALA A 43 26.77 -2.32 4.02
CA ALA A 43 26.94 -0.91 4.33
C ALA A 43 27.58 -0.13 3.17
N ALA A 44 28.62 -0.67 2.54
CA ALA A 44 29.24 -0.06 1.36
C ALA A 44 28.25 0.02 0.18
N PHE A 45 27.48 -1.04 -0.06
CA PHE A 45 26.43 -1.03 -1.08
C PHE A 45 25.36 0.04 -0.81
N PHE A 46 24.95 0.24 0.45
CA PHE A 46 24.04 1.33 0.79
C PHE A 46 24.70 2.70 0.68
N ALA A 47 25.99 2.85 0.95
CA ALA A 47 26.69 4.12 0.71
C ALA A 47 26.63 4.52 -0.78
N ASP A 48 26.72 3.56 -1.71
CA ASP A 48 26.71 3.87 -3.15
C ASP A 48 25.30 4.12 -3.74
N TRP A 49 24.25 3.56 -3.13
CA TRP A 49 22.91 3.48 -3.76
C TRP A 49 21.75 3.99 -2.90
N ALA A 50 21.93 4.12 -1.59
CA ALA A 50 20.94 4.70 -0.69
C ALA A 50 21.10 6.22 -0.65
N LEU A 51 20.03 6.92 -0.30
CA LEU A 51 20.07 8.38 -0.21
C LEU A 51 20.72 8.78 1.11
N VAL A 52 21.80 9.56 1.03
CA VAL A 52 22.39 10.24 2.18
C VAL A 52 22.20 11.75 2.00
N PRO A 53 21.41 12.43 2.87
CA PRO A 53 21.10 13.85 2.68
C PRO A 53 22.31 14.76 2.50
N ALA A 54 23.36 14.56 3.32
CA ALA A 54 24.58 15.36 3.26
C ALA A 54 25.33 15.21 1.92
N GLU A 55 25.36 14.01 1.34
CA GLU A 55 26.06 13.73 0.07
C GLU A 55 25.31 14.34 -1.11
N VAL A 56 23.98 14.14 -1.16
CA VAL A 56 23.13 14.73 -2.21
C VAL A 56 23.25 16.26 -2.23
N LEU A 57 23.25 16.90 -1.05
CA LEU A 57 23.40 18.36 -0.96
C LEU A 57 24.80 18.87 -1.29
N SER A 58 25.83 18.03 -1.13
CA SER A 58 27.20 18.35 -1.58
C SER A 58 27.38 18.27 -3.10
N GLY A 59 26.35 17.87 -3.84
CA GLY A 59 26.38 17.69 -5.29
C GLY A 59 26.90 16.32 -5.72
N LEU A 60 27.10 15.41 -4.77
CA LEU A 60 27.47 14.02 -5.01
C LEU A 60 26.18 13.16 -5.10
N ASP A 61 26.29 12.00 -5.74
CA ASP A 61 25.32 10.90 -5.60
C ASP A 61 23.85 11.24 -5.86
N GLY A 62 23.57 12.19 -6.76
CA GLY A 62 22.20 12.60 -7.11
C GLY A 62 21.32 11.47 -7.66
N HIS A 63 21.91 10.38 -8.17
CA HIS A 63 21.18 9.18 -8.58
C HIS A 63 20.48 8.50 -7.39
N THR A 64 20.99 8.66 -6.18
CA THR A 64 20.45 8.04 -4.96
C THR A 64 19.04 8.50 -4.62
N VAL A 65 18.64 9.69 -5.08
CA VAL A 65 17.25 10.17 -4.98
C VAL A 65 16.27 9.19 -5.63
N VAL A 66 16.67 8.54 -6.72
CA VAL A 66 15.83 7.56 -7.43
C VAL A 66 16.17 6.14 -7.00
N THR A 67 17.45 5.78 -6.90
CA THR A 67 17.82 4.39 -6.61
C THR A 67 17.43 3.95 -5.20
N SER A 68 17.47 4.85 -4.21
CA SER A 68 17.01 4.57 -2.84
C SER A 68 15.57 4.10 -2.76
N MET A 69 14.71 4.53 -3.71
CA MET A 69 13.31 4.12 -3.80
C MET A 69 13.14 2.62 -4.04
N PHE A 70 14.18 1.92 -4.50
CA PHE A 70 14.15 0.51 -4.85
C PHE A 70 14.91 -0.40 -3.86
N LEU A 71 15.57 0.20 -2.87
CA LEU A 71 16.33 -0.51 -1.84
C LEU A 71 15.49 -0.77 -0.59
N HIS A 72 15.81 -1.83 0.15
CA HIS A 72 15.04 -2.27 1.31
C HIS A 72 15.96 -2.89 2.36
N GLY A 73 15.88 -2.42 3.60
CA GLY A 73 16.70 -2.92 4.71
C GLY A 73 16.34 -4.32 5.24
N GLY A 74 15.37 -5.03 4.65
CA GLY A 74 15.01 -6.39 5.06
C GLY A 74 13.62 -6.84 4.62
N TRP A 75 13.28 -8.11 4.90
CA TRP A 75 12.03 -8.74 4.46
C TRP A 75 10.77 -8.02 4.91
N MET A 76 10.67 -7.64 6.19
CA MET A 76 9.49 -6.94 6.71
C MET A 76 9.31 -5.57 6.06
N HIS A 77 10.42 -4.89 5.74
CA HIS A 77 10.40 -3.60 5.05
C HIS A 77 9.90 -3.77 3.61
N LEU A 78 10.44 -4.74 2.85
CA LEU A 78 9.99 -5.05 1.50
C LEU A 78 8.52 -5.47 1.46
N ILE A 79 8.14 -6.49 2.23
CA ILE A 79 6.78 -7.05 2.22
C ILE A 79 5.77 -5.97 2.62
N GLY A 80 6.08 -5.14 3.62
CA GLY A 80 5.26 -4.02 4.03
C GLY A 80 5.03 -3.03 2.88
N ASN A 81 6.10 -2.60 2.20
CA ASN A 81 5.98 -1.68 1.07
C ASN A 81 5.18 -2.29 -0.08
N MET A 82 5.46 -3.54 -0.46
CA MET A 82 4.76 -4.19 -1.57
C MET A 82 3.28 -4.38 -1.26
N LEU A 83 2.93 -4.68 -0.01
CA LEU A 83 1.54 -4.79 0.45
C LEU A 83 0.80 -3.45 0.32
N PHE A 84 1.40 -2.35 0.80
CA PHE A 84 0.77 -1.03 0.69
C PHE A 84 0.66 -0.57 -0.76
N LEU A 85 1.70 -0.78 -1.57
CA LEU A 85 1.67 -0.47 -3.00
C LEU A 85 0.59 -1.29 -3.72
N TYR A 86 0.43 -2.57 -3.38
CA TYR A 86 -0.60 -3.42 -3.95
C TYR A 86 -2.03 -2.96 -3.60
N ILE A 87 -2.26 -2.50 -2.36
CA ILE A 87 -3.59 -2.09 -1.88
C ILE A 87 -4.01 -0.73 -2.42
N PHE A 88 -3.07 0.22 -2.55
CA PHE A 88 -3.40 1.59 -2.92
C PHE A 88 -3.06 1.93 -4.38
N GLY A 89 -2.11 1.21 -4.98
CA GLY A 89 -1.58 1.53 -6.30
C GLY A 89 -2.55 1.28 -7.44
N ASP A 90 -3.34 0.20 -7.37
CA ASP A 90 -4.18 -0.22 -8.49
C ASP A 90 -5.29 0.79 -8.84
N ASN A 91 -5.95 1.36 -7.83
CA ASN A 91 -6.99 2.36 -8.00
C ASN A 91 -6.44 3.69 -8.53
N LEU A 92 -5.22 4.07 -8.14
CA LEU A 92 -4.58 5.27 -8.67
C LEU A 92 -4.08 5.03 -10.09
N GLU A 93 -3.55 3.85 -10.39
CA GLU A 93 -3.13 3.46 -11.73
C GLU A 93 -4.30 3.42 -12.71
N ASP A 94 -5.45 2.91 -12.28
CA ASP A 94 -6.66 2.91 -13.11
C ASP A 94 -7.16 4.34 -13.38
N LEU A 95 -7.15 5.20 -12.35
CA LEU A 95 -7.57 6.59 -12.44
C LEU A 95 -6.65 7.45 -13.32
N MET A 96 -5.33 7.31 -13.17
CA MET A 96 -4.32 8.13 -13.86
C MET A 96 -3.91 7.53 -15.22
N GLY A 97 -4.05 6.22 -15.38
CA GLY A 97 -3.42 5.45 -16.45
C GLY A 97 -1.96 5.10 -16.14
N HIS A 98 -1.47 4.01 -16.75
CA HIS A 98 -0.15 3.40 -16.49
C HIS A 98 1.01 4.41 -16.50
N PHE A 99 1.17 5.16 -17.60
CA PHE A 99 2.30 6.08 -17.77
C PHE A 99 2.30 7.19 -16.72
N TRP A 100 1.16 7.86 -16.51
CA TRP A 100 1.07 8.97 -15.55
C TRP A 100 1.15 8.49 -14.11
N PHE A 101 0.69 7.28 -13.81
CA PHE A 101 0.90 6.67 -12.49
C PHE A 101 2.38 6.42 -12.21
N LEU A 102 3.15 5.92 -13.19
CA LEU A 102 4.61 5.75 -13.03
C LEU A 102 5.30 7.09 -12.76
N VAL A 103 5.00 8.12 -13.56
CA VAL A 103 5.55 9.47 -13.37
C VAL A 103 5.18 10.02 -11.99
N PHE A 104 3.92 9.87 -11.59
CA PHE A 104 3.43 10.28 -10.28
C PHE A 104 4.15 9.56 -9.13
N TYR A 105 4.35 8.25 -9.24
CA TYR A 105 5.06 7.44 -8.24
C TYR A 105 6.51 7.91 -8.06
N LEU A 106 7.24 8.10 -9.16
CA LEU A 106 8.62 8.60 -9.14
C LEU A 106 8.70 10.02 -8.58
N ALA A 107 7.83 10.93 -9.03
CA ALA A 107 7.78 12.29 -8.54
C ALA A 107 7.43 12.37 -7.03
N SER A 108 6.55 11.49 -6.56
CA SER A 108 6.24 11.37 -5.13
C SER A 108 7.44 10.88 -4.32
N GLY A 109 8.24 9.96 -4.86
CA GLY A 109 9.49 9.52 -4.25
C GLY A 109 10.53 10.63 -4.15
N ILE A 110 10.67 11.46 -5.19
CA ILE A 110 11.52 12.67 -5.16
C ILE A 110 11.00 13.66 -4.09
N GLY A 111 9.68 13.84 -3.99
CA GLY A 111 9.08 14.67 -2.94
C GLY A 111 9.34 14.13 -1.52
N ALA A 112 9.35 12.80 -1.35
CA ALA A 112 9.73 12.15 -0.10
C ALA A 112 11.21 12.38 0.23
N ALA A 113 12.11 12.21 -0.76
CA ALA A 113 13.53 12.51 -0.60
C ALA A 113 13.76 13.97 -0.18
N ALA A 114 13.08 14.91 -0.83
CA ALA A 114 13.12 16.32 -0.45
C ALA A 114 12.63 16.54 0.99
N GLY A 115 11.54 15.88 1.40
CA GLY A 115 11.04 15.94 2.78
C GLY A 115 12.07 15.49 3.81
N GLN A 116 12.78 14.39 3.54
CA GLN A 116 13.83 13.89 4.43
C GLN A 116 15.07 14.80 4.45
N ILE A 117 15.50 15.29 3.28
CA ILE A 117 16.65 16.20 3.18
C ILE A 117 16.37 17.51 3.92
N LEU A 118 15.15 18.04 3.81
CA LEU A 118 14.78 19.27 4.49
C LEU A 118 14.67 19.12 6.01
N SER A 119 14.37 17.93 6.54
CA SER A 119 14.29 17.70 7.99
C SER A 119 15.66 17.61 8.65
N ASP A 120 16.62 16.95 8.01
CA ASP A 120 18.02 16.90 8.47
C ASP A 120 18.99 16.91 7.28
N PRO A 121 19.35 18.12 6.79
CA PRO A 121 20.26 18.31 5.67
C PRO A 121 21.66 17.73 5.90
N THR A 122 22.07 17.60 7.16
CA THR A 122 23.41 17.17 7.55
C THR A 122 23.49 15.68 7.86
N SER A 123 22.37 14.96 7.76
CA SER A 123 22.32 13.54 8.08
C SER A 123 23.26 12.74 7.19
N THR A 124 24.08 11.92 7.84
CA THR A 124 24.93 10.90 7.22
C THR A 124 24.29 9.52 7.29
N VAL A 125 23.02 9.43 7.71
CA VAL A 125 22.31 8.15 7.87
C VAL A 125 21.67 7.78 6.52
N PRO A 126 22.03 6.63 5.92
CA PRO A 126 21.45 6.20 4.66
C PRO A 126 19.95 5.93 4.76
N MET A 127 19.18 6.44 3.80
CA MET A 127 17.76 6.21 3.65
C MET A 127 17.49 5.31 2.44
N VAL A 128 16.70 4.26 2.67
CA VAL A 128 16.24 3.33 1.64
C VAL A 128 14.74 3.10 1.79
N GLY A 129 14.06 2.78 0.69
CA GLY A 129 12.69 2.29 0.73
C GLY A 129 11.78 2.94 -0.30
N ALA A 130 10.91 2.12 -0.89
CA ALA A 130 9.78 2.58 -1.71
C ALA A 130 8.73 3.37 -0.90
N SER A 131 8.79 3.30 0.43
CA SER A 131 7.76 3.81 1.34
C SER A 131 7.44 5.29 1.16
N GLY A 132 8.42 6.13 0.79
CA GLY A 132 8.19 7.55 0.50
C GLY A 132 7.27 7.78 -0.72
N ALA A 133 7.54 7.10 -1.83
CA ALA A 133 6.68 7.16 -3.01
C ALA A 133 5.29 6.56 -2.74
N ILE A 134 5.25 5.44 -2.00
CA ILE A 134 3.99 4.81 -1.57
C ILE A 134 3.20 5.75 -0.66
N ALA A 135 3.87 6.53 0.20
CA ALA A 135 3.22 7.57 0.98
C ALA A 135 2.54 8.61 0.10
N GLY A 136 3.16 8.99 -1.03
CA GLY A 136 2.51 9.83 -2.03
C GLY A 136 1.29 9.18 -2.68
N VAL A 137 1.37 7.88 -3.01
CA VAL A 137 0.20 7.11 -3.47
C VAL A 137 -0.92 7.15 -2.43
N MET A 138 -0.62 6.99 -1.15
CA MET A 138 -1.61 7.12 -0.06
C MET A 138 -2.17 8.54 0.05
N GLY A 139 -1.35 9.58 -0.11
CA GLY A 139 -1.80 10.97 -0.13
C GLY A 139 -2.80 11.25 -1.25
N ALA A 140 -2.50 10.80 -2.47
CA ALA A 140 -3.43 10.90 -3.59
C ALA A 140 -4.69 10.04 -3.38
N TYR A 141 -4.55 8.83 -2.83
CA TYR A 141 -5.68 7.97 -2.49
C TYR A 141 -6.64 8.65 -1.50
N LEU A 142 -6.11 9.32 -0.48
CA LEU A 142 -6.92 10.10 0.46
C LEU A 142 -7.68 11.23 -0.26
N LEU A 143 -7.02 11.95 -1.17
CA LEU A 143 -7.63 13.05 -1.91
C LEU A 143 -8.80 12.55 -2.80
N PHE A 144 -8.61 11.48 -3.54
CA PHE A 144 -9.63 10.98 -4.46
C PHE A 144 -10.72 10.18 -3.77
N PHE A 145 -10.35 9.34 -2.80
CA PHE A 145 -11.22 8.30 -2.25
C PHE A 145 -11.33 8.37 -0.72
N PRO A 146 -11.65 9.53 -0.12
CA PRO A 146 -11.62 9.71 1.33
C PRO A 146 -12.60 8.77 2.08
N ARG A 147 -13.66 8.30 1.43
CA ARG A 147 -14.67 7.40 1.99
C ARG A 147 -14.54 5.95 1.52
N ALA A 148 -13.47 5.61 0.80
CA ALA A 148 -13.16 4.22 0.48
C ALA A 148 -13.01 3.39 1.77
N ARG A 149 -13.47 2.14 1.73
CA ARG A 149 -13.39 1.21 2.85
C ARG A 149 -12.12 0.38 2.74
N ILE A 150 -11.29 0.44 3.77
CA ILE A 150 -10.04 -0.31 3.86
C ILE A 150 -10.19 -1.33 4.99
N ASP A 151 -9.91 -2.59 4.67
CA ASP A 151 -9.82 -3.64 5.68
C ASP A 151 -8.45 -3.60 6.33
N VAL A 152 -8.44 -3.32 7.61
CA VAL A 152 -7.24 -3.20 8.42
C VAL A 152 -7.20 -4.37 9.39
N LEU A 153 -6.14 -5.15 9.29
CA LEU A 153 -5.78 -6.15 10.27
C LEU A 153 -5.11 -5.48 11.47
N VAL A 154 -5.70 -5.76 12.63
CA VAL A 154 -5.16 -5.40 13.93
C VAL A 154 -4.82 -6.70 14.65
N ILE A 155 -3.53 -6.91 14.90
CA ILE A 155 -3.00 -8.01 15.71
C ILE A 155 -2.69 -7.43 17.09
N ILE A 156 -3.50 -7.75 18.10
CA ILE A 156 -3.22 -7.40 19.50
C ILE A 156 -2.90 -8.69 20.23
N VAL A 157 -1.61 -9.04 20.30
CA VAL A 157 -0.94 -10.14 21.04
C VAL A 157 -1.53 -11.56 20.82
N VAL A 158 -2.83 -11.75 20.98
CA VAL A 158 -3.58 -13.01 20.77
C VAL A 158 -4.88 -12.82 19.97
N LEU A 159 -5.31 -11.57 19.73
CA LEU A 159 -6.53 -11.24 18.99
C LEU A 159 -6.20 -10.79 17.57
N ILE A 160 -6.55 -11.62 16.59
CA ILE A 160 -6.50 -11.30 15.16
C ILE A 160 -7.90 -10.82 14.77
N ARG A 161 -8.08 -9.52 14.54
CA ARG A 161 -9.37 -8.95 14.13
C ARG A 161 -9.20 -8.02 12.95
N ILE A 162 -10.11 -8.16 11.98
CA ILE A 162 -10.17 -7.31 10.78
C ILE A 162 -11.25 -6.26 11.03
N PHE A 163 -10.89 -5.00 10.88
CA PHE A 163 -11.80 -3.86 10.97
C PHE A 163 -11.84 -3.15 9.62
N THR A 164 -13.04 -2.85 9.14
CA THR A 164 -13.20 -2.00 7.96
C THR A 164 -13.35 -0.56 8.42
N ILE A 165 -12.40 0.30 8.05
CA ILE A 165 -12.41 1.72 8.39
C ILE A 165 -12.34 2.59 7.14
N PRO A 166 -12.90 3.81 7.17
CA PRO A 166 -12.83 4.71 6.04
C PRO A 166 -11.40 5.22 5.83
N ALA A 167 -11.01 5.41 4.56
CA ALA A 167 -9.67 5.81 4.16
C ALA A 167 -9.21 7.10 4.82
N TRP A 168 -10.08 8.10 4.96
CA TRP A 168 -9.75 9.36 5.63
C TRP A 168 -9.27 9.17 7.06
N LEU A 169 -9.90 8.25 7.80
CA LEU A 169 -9.53 7.99 9.18
C LEU A 169 -8.21 7.22 9.24
N MET A 170 -8.08 6.15 8.45
CA MET A 170 -6.85 5.34 8.44
C MET A 170 -5.63 6.16 8.01
N LEU A 171 -5.72 6.78 6.83
CA LEU A 171 -4.59 7.48 6.21
C LEU A 171 -4.29 8.79 6.94
N GLY A 172 -5.32 9.49 7.45
CA GLY A 172 -5.15 10.66 8.29
C GLY A 172 -4.45 10.34 9.62
N LEU A 173 -4.86 9.28 10.31
CA LEU A 173 -4.18 8.82 11.52
C LEU A 173 -2.76 8.33 11.22
N TRP A 174 -2.57 7.57 10.14
CA TRP A 174 -1.24 7.11 9.73
C TRP A 174 -0.28 8.27 9.48
N PHE A 175 -0.73 9.31 8.75
CA PHE A 175 0.05 10.52 8.48
C PHE A 175 0.35 11.30 9.76
N GLY A 176 -0.65 11.50 10.63
CA GLY A 176 -0.45 12.15 11.93
C GLY A 176 0.58 11.40 12.79
N LEU A 177 0.56 10.07 12.78
CA LEU A 177 1.58 9.25 13.46
C LEU A 177 2.97 9.40 12.84
N GLN A 178 3.11 9.63 11.53
CA GLN A 178 4.42 9.93 10.94
C GLN A 178 5.00 11.23 11.53
N LEU A 179 4.18 12.28 11.64
CA LEU A 179 4.62 13.57 12.21
C LEU A 179 5.03 13.44 13.68
N VAL A 180 4.21 12.77 14.49
CA VAL A 180 4.50 12.57 15.92
C VAL A 180 5.76 11.73 16.12
N ASN A 181 5.92 10.65 15.36
CA ASN A 181 7.10 9.80 15.48
C ASN A 181 8.35 10.47 14.91
N GLY A 182 8.24 11.27 13.85
CA GLY A 182 9.34 12.09 13.32
C GLY A 182 9.88 13.03 14.40
N LEU A 183 8.99 13.84 15.01
CA LEU A 183 9.37 14.71 16.13
C LEU A 183 9.98 13.93 17.30
N ALA A 184 9.41 12.76 17.64
CA ALA A 184 9.92 11.95 18.73
C ALA A 184 11.34 11.42 18.46
N MET A 185 11.63 11.03 17.21
CA MET A 185 12.97 10.58 16.80
C MET A 185 13.98 11.72 16.77
N ASP A 186 13.58 12.91 16.30
CA ASP A 186 14.44 14.11 16.31
C ASP A 186 14.90 14.45 17.74
N VAL A 187 14.03 14.25 18.73
CA VAL A 187 14.36 14.44 20.16
C VAL A 187 15.22 13.31 20.72
N ALA A 188 14.95 12.06 20.32
CA ALA A 188 15.66 10.88 20.83
C ALA A 188 17.04 10.68 20.19
N GLY A 189 17.36 11.37 19.09
CA GLY A 189 18.62 11.20 18.34
C GLY A 189 18.77 9.79 17.73
N GLY A 190 17.66 9.10 17.47
CA GLY A 190 17.63 7.72 17.01
C GLY A 190 17.38 7.60 15.50
N GLY A 191 18.02 6.62 14.85
CA GLY A 191 17.71 6.21 13.48
C GLY A 191 16.71 5.05 13.41
N GLY A 192 16.25 4.72 12.20
CA GLY A 192 15.54 3.46 11.93
C GLY A 192 14.36 3.57 10.96
N VAL A 193 13.61 4.66 11.00
CA VAL A 193 12.48 4.91 10.08
C VAL A 193 12.52 6.36 9.60
N ALA A 194 12.46 6.55 8.29
CA ALA A 194 12.45 7.88 7.65
C ALA A 194 11.05 8.51 7.70
N TYR A 195 10.60 8.90 8.90
CA TYR A 195 9.28 9.47 9.14
C TYR A 195 9.03 10.75 8.32
N TRP A 196 10.06 11.59 8.14
CA TRP A 196 9.98 12.81 7.35
C TRP A 196 9.88 12.53 5.85
N ALA A 197 10.53 11.46 5.36
CA ALA A 197 10.31 10.97 3.99
C ALA A 197 8.85 10.56 3.77
N HIS A 198 8.24 9.85 4.72
CA HIS A 198 6.84 9.45 4.62
C HIS A 198 5.91 10.67 4.62
N ALA A 199 6.13 11.64 5.50
CA ALA A 199 5.34 12.86 5.56
C ALA A 199 5.49 13.69 4.28
N GLY A 200 6.73 13.89 3.81
CA GLY A 200 7.05 14.61 2.58
C GLY A 200 6.43 13.94 1.35
N GLY A 201 6.55 12.62 1.24
CA GLY A 201 5.94 11.83 0.18
C GLY A 201 4.42 11.96 0.16
N PHE A 202 3.77 11.85 1.32
CA PHE A 202 2.32 11.99 1.45
C PHE A 202 1.83 13.37 0.98
N VAL A 203 2.47 14.44 1.45
CA VAL A 203 2.14 15.81 1.05
C VAL A 203 2.40 16.03 -0.45
N ALA A 204 3.56 15.57 -0.95
CA ALA A 204 3.89 15.63 -2.37
C ALA A 204 2.84 14.92 -3.23
N GLY A 205 2.40 13.73 -2.82
CA GLY A 205 1.35 12.97 -3.51
C GLY A 205 0.02 13.72 -3.57
N VAL A 206 -0.42 14.34 -2.47
CA VAL A 206 -1.61 15.21 -2.48
C VAL A 206 -1.44 16.34 -3.48
N VAL A 207 -0.32 17.09 -3.39
CA VAL A 207 -0.05 18.26 -4.23
C VAL A 207 0.03 17.89 -5.71
N LEU A 208 0.74 16.82 -6.05
CA LEU A 208 0.89 16.33 -7.43
C LEU A 208 -0.45 15.83 -8.01
N ALA A 209 -1.35 15.31 -7.17
CA ALA A 209 -2.67 14.85 -7.57
C ALA A 209 -3.71 15.97 -7.73
N LEU A 210 -3.52 17.14 -7.11
CA LEU A 210 -4.47 18.26 -7.15
C LEU A 210 -4.89 18.67 -8.56
N PRO A 211 -3.99 18.84 -9.55
CA PRO A 211 -4.39 19.25 -10.90
C PRO A 211 -5.35 18.25 -11.55
N LEU A 212 -5.13 16.95 -11.37
CA LEU A 212 -6.02 15.91 -11.87
C LEU A 212 -7.36 15.94 -11.14
N TRP A 213 -7.35 16.06 -9.82
CA TRP A 213 -8.57 16.15 -9.01
C TRP A 213 -9.44 17.34 -9.39
N LEU A 214 -8.83 18.51 -9.60
CA LEU A 214 -9.52 19.71 -10.08
C LEU A 214 -10.10 19.50 -11.48
N ARG A 215 -9.34 18.90 -12.42
CA ARG A 215 -9.85 18.55 -13.76
C ARG A 215 -11.02 17.59 -13.72
N LEU A 216 -11.05 16.68 -12.75
CA LEU A 216 -12.14 15.74 -12.51
C LEU A 216 -13.31 16.35 -11.72
N GLY A 217 -13.32 17.67 -11.50
CA GLY A 217 -14.44 18.40 -10.91
C GLY A 217 -14.30 18.68 -9.40
N GLY A 218 -13.14 18.46 -8.81
CA GLY A 218 -12.83 18.85 -7.43
C GLY A 218 -13.86 18.30 -6.43
N PRO A 219 -14.48 19.13 -5.58
CA PRO A 219 -15.54 18.68 -4.66
C PRO A 219 -16.72 18.02 -5.37
N GLY A 220 -17.01 18.39 -6.62
CA GLY A 220 -18.03 17.75 -7.45
C GLY A 220 -17.68 16.30 -7.80
N TYR A 221 -16.39 15.94 -7.87
CA TYR A 221 -15.96 14.54 -7.98
C TYR A 221 -16.44 13.73 -6.78
N TRP A 222 -16.24 14.24 -5.57
CA TRP A 222 -16.69 13.57 -4.35
C TRP A 222 -18.20 13.47 -4.24
N GLN A 223 -18.94 14.46 -4.74
CA GLN A 223 -20.40 14.40 -4.76
C GLN A 223 -20.90 13.33 -5.73
N ARG A 224 -20.29 13.23 -6.93
CA ARG A 224 -20.65 12.24 -7.95
C ARG A 224 -20.36 10.80 -7.53
N TRP A 225 -19.22 10.57 -6.88
CA TRP A 225 -18.76 9.23 -6.52
C TRP A 225 -18.81 8.94 -5.02
N HIS A 226 -19.48 9.81 -4.25
CA HIS A 226 -19.58 9.75 -2.79
C HIS A 226 -18.24 9.63 -2.05
N GLY A 227 -17.14 10.08 -2.66
CA GLY A 227 -15.78 9.94 -2.13
C GLY A 227 -15.23 8.51 -2.17
N LYS A 228 -15.73 7.67 -3.09
CA LYS A 228 -15.23 6.33 -3.42
C LYS A 228 -14.72 6.31 -4.87
N PRO A 229 -13.99 5.27 -5.29
CA PRO A 229 -13.62 5.07 -6.69
C PRO A 229 -14.83 4.96 -7.61
N PRO A 230 -14.68 5.31 -8.91
CA PRO A 230 -15.78 5.36 -9.87
C PRO A 230 -16.15 3.98 -10.41
N HIS A 231 -16.15 2.97 -9.55
CA HIS A 231 -16.43 1.57 -9.86
C HIS A 231 -17.38 1.02 -8.80
N ASP A 232 -18.29 0.15 -9.22
CA ASP A 232 -19.23 -0.48 -8.30
C ASP A 232 -18.51 -1.41 -7.33
N GLU A 233 -19.05 -1.56 -6.12
CA GLU A 233 -18.58 -2.56 -5.16
C GLU A 233 -18.71 -3.95 -5.79
N VAL A 234 -17.62 -4.72 -5.71
CA VAL A 234 -17.54 -6.01 -6.36
C VAL A 234 -17.65 -7.11 -5.33
N GLU A 235 -18.63 -7.96 -5.52
CA GLU A 235 -18.74 -9.21 -4.79
C GLU A 235 -18.00 -10.31 -5.54
N TYR A 236 -17.22 -11.09 -4.80
CA TYR A 236 -16.63 -12.31 -5.34
C TYR A 236 -17.56 -13.46 -4.95
N VAL A 237 -18.02 -14.20 -5.95
CA VAL A 237 -18.89 -15.36 -5.76
C VAL A 237 -18.08 -16.61 -6.07
N ILE A 238 -18.11 -17.58 -5.16
CA ILE A 238 -17.53 -18.91 -5.43
C ILE A 238 -18.59 -19.75 -6.13
N GLU A 239 -18.39 -19.99 -7.42
CA GLU A 239 -19.16 -20.97 -8.17
C GLU A 239 -18.48 -22.34 -8.02
N ARG A 240 -19.12 -23.26 -7.30
CA ARG A 240 -18.74 -24.68 -7.33
C ARG A 240 -19.43 -25.35 -8.50
N GLY A 241 -18.66 -25.65 -9.55
CA GLY A 241 -19.16 -26.44 -10.66
C GLY A 241 -19.44 -27.89 -10.24
N ARG A 242 -20.48 -28.51 -10.80
CA ARG A 242 -20.75 -29.96 -10.62
C ARG A 242 -19.65 -30.85 -11.20
N SER A 243 -18.84 -30.33 -12.11
CA SER A 243 -17.90 -31.06 -12.95
C SER A 243 -16.42 -30.78 -12.66
N SER A 244 -16.08 -29.89 -11.71
CA SER A 244 -14.69 -29.68 -11.28
C SER A 244 -14.62 -29.52 -9.76
N PRO A 245 -13.70 -30.21 -9.07
CA PRO A 245 -13.47 -30.02 -7.65
C PRO A 245 -12.81 -28.67 -7.31
N ILE A 246 -12.31 -27.94 -8.32
CA ILE A 246 -11.67 -26.62 -8.14
C ILE A 246 -12.77 -25.54 -8.16
N PRO A 247 -12.98 -24.80 -7.06
CA PRO A 247 -13.95 -23.71 -7.03
C PRO A 247 -13.52 -22.59 -7.98
N ARG A 248 -14.44 -22.10 -8.81
CA ARG A 248 -14.19 -20.92 -9.65
C ARG A 248 -14.63 -19.68 -8.90
N VAL A 249 -13.74 -18.70 -8.75
CA VAL A 249 -14.08 -17.41 -8.16
C VAL A 249 -14.46 -16.47 -9.29
N ARG A 250 -15.70 -15.99 -9.29
CA ARG A 250 -16.22 -15.05 -10.28
C ARG A 250 -16.42 -13.67 -9.67
N ARG A 251 -15.94 -12.64 -10.38
CA ARG A 251 -16.19 -11.24 -10.08
C ARG A 251 -17.64 -10.90 -10.47
N VAL A 252 -18.44 -10.40 -9.53
CA VAL A 252 -19.82 -9.95 -9.78
C VAL A 252 -19.96 -8.49 -9.36
N THR A 253 -20.29 -7.64 -10.33
CA THR A 253 -20.60 -6.23 -10.12
C THR A 253 -22.03 -6.13 -9.58
N SER A 254 -22.22 -5.61 -8.37
CA SER A 254 -23.49 -5.74 -7.64
C SER A 254 -24.67 -5.00 -8.30
N THR A 255 -25.77 -5.71 -8.48
CA THR A 255 -27.14 -5.19 -8.22
C THR A 255 -28.17 -6.30 -7.99
N ARG A 256 -27.93 -7.57 -8.38
CA ARG A 256 -28.98 -8.61 -8.22
C ARG A 256 -28.57 -10.10 -8.26
N ALA A 257 -27.29 -10.45 -8.21
CA ALA A 257 -26.87 -11.82 -8.54
C ALA A 257 -25.83 -12.41 -7.58
N ALA A 258 -26.22 -12.92 -6.41
CA ALA A 258 -25.43 -13.92 -5.71
C ALA A 258 -26.26 -14.72 -4.70
N THR A 259 -26.18 -16.05 -4.77
CA THR A 259 -26.79 -16.98 -3.80
C THR A 259 -25.93 -17.23 -2.56
N ARG A 260 -24.69 -16.71 -2.48
CA ARG A 260 -23.84 -16.62 -1.25
C ARG A 260 -22.54 -15.82 -1.49
N PRO A 261 -22.30 -14.70 -0.78
CA PRO A 261 -21.04 -13.95 -0.85
C PRO A 261 -19.84 -14.71 -0.24
N LEU A 262 -18.61 -14.48 -0.75
CA LEU A 262 -17.37 -15.03 -0.17
C LEU A 262 -17.15 -14.63 1.30
N ALA A 263 -17.56 -13.41 1.66
CA ALA A 263 -17.45 -12.89 3.03
C ALA A 263 -18.24 -13.72 4.05
N ASP A 264 -19.30 -14.42 3.61
CA ASP A 264 -20.12 -15.27 4.48
C ASP A 264 -19.47 -16.64 4.77
N LEU A 265 -18.47 -17.06 3.99
CA LEU A 265 -17.72 -18.30 4.23
C LEU A 265 -16.64 -18.13 5.32
N ALA A 266 -16.27 -16.90 5.65
CA ALA A 266 -15.35 -16.59 6.74
C ALA A 266 -16.05 -16.50 8.11
N ARG A 267 -17.40 -16.53 8.16
CA ARG A 267 -18.14 -16.64 9.42
C ARG A 267 -18.01 -18.06 9.96
N VAL A 268 -17.13 -18.24 10.94
CA VAL A 268 -17.15 -19.43 11.80
C VAL A 268 -18.52 -19.47 12.50
N PRO A 269 -19.33 -20.52 12.33
CA PRO A 269 -20.59 -20.64 13.04
C PRO A 269 -20.33 -20.61 14.53
N ARG A 270 -21.04 -19.75 15.28
CA ARG A 270 -21.00 -19.78 16.75
C ARG A 270 -21.36 -21.20 17.21
N SER A 271 -20.54 -21.77 18.09
CA SER A 271 -20.83 -23.06 18.71
C SER A 271 -22.23 -23.00 19.35
N GLY A 272 -23.11 -23.93 18.98
CA GLY A 272 -24.45 -24.05 19.54
C GLY A 272 -25.64 -23.86 18.59
N THR A 273 -25.46 -23.34 17.37
CA THR A 273 -26.56 -23.36 16.37
C THR A 273 -26.68 -24.76 15.76
N ARG A 274 -27.65 -25.56 16.22
CA ARG A 274 -28.00 -26.85 15.59
C ARG A 274 -28.34 -26.63 14.11
N ARG A 275 -27.64 -27.33 13.23
CA ARG A 275 -27.89 -27.32 11.77
C ARG A 275 -29.12 -28.18 11.46
N GLY A 276 -30.02 -27.67 10.62
CA GLY A 276 -31.18 -28.41 10.13
C GLY A 276 -30.80 -29.59 9.20
N PRO A 277 -31.77 -30.46 8.85
CA PRO A 277 -31.54 -31.81 8.29
C PRO A 277 -30.95 -31.85 6.86
N ARG A 278 -30.66 -30.69 6.26
CA ARG A 278 -30.19 -30.58 4.86
C ARG A 278 -28.71 -30.17 4.80
N SER A 279 -27.88 -30.76 5.66
CA SER A 279 -26.42 -30.59 5.59
C SER A 279 -25.85 -31.55 4.54
N PRO A 280 -25.12 -31.06 3.52
CA PRO A 280 -24.62 -31.90 2.41
C PRO A 280 -23.40 -32.75 2.77
N TRP A 281 -23.14 -32.97 4.06
CA TRP A 281 -22.03 -33.75 4.61
C TRP A 281 -22.50 -34.84 5.59
N SER A 282 -23.80 -35.13 5.69
CA SER A 282 -24.25 -36.39 6.29
C SER A 282 -24.12 -37.48 5.23
N GLY A 283 -23.03 -38.24 5.28
CA GLY A 283 -22.96 -39.54 4.62
C GLY A 283 -23.99 -40.47 5.27
N GLY A 284 -25.23 -40.44 4.76
CA GLY A 284 -26.23 -41.47 4.99
C GLY A 284 -26.42 -42.20 3.67
N ARG A 285 -26.02 -43.47 3.61
CA ARG A 285 -26.51 -44.40 2.59
C ARG A 285 -27.88 -44.88 3.07
N ASP A 286 -28.83 -44.98 2.14
CA ASP A 286 -30.07 -45.73 2.36
C ASP A 286 -29.75 -47.19 2.72
#